data_AF-A0A8X6YS95-F1
#
_entry.id   AF-A0A8X6YS95-F1
#
_cell.length_a   1.000
_cell.length_b   1.000
_cell.length_c   1.000
_cell.angle_alpha   90.00
_cell.angle_beta   90.00
_cell.angle_gamma   90.00
#
_symmetry.space_group_name_H-M   'P 1'
#
loop_
_entity.id
_entity.type
_entity.pdbx_description
1 polymer ?
#
loop_
_entity_poly.entity_id
_entity_poly.type
_entity_poly.pdbx_seq_one_letter_code
_entity_poly.pdbx_strand_id
1 'polypeptide(L)'
;MVTFLYWEGLAVESVSFNEKLAQVDPMLLVEVLSFILIMQSACRSYSKLQMVLDRVLSMMVSIPRPNKDMRAVLKAVCCTKHELSFVGGKRHNLAALESGTTYCKSIETCLLQSLDPAVDKQIKPCYLWDLFTADISEIRVHLKKLHALGLTKSCLSAFSINDTVFVTHYTYLKNYLSSFREENVNVIDVSKSKASPALIVSKDEKWRALAPVVETVEAFLKNFHEHIDVPFKVKSSLVNLTTLFGFLLSYPVLYWYTPQTPDIEFLCLSMIPLKVHQVTVDNNKNECELFSFSVPEKISDETELMIGDWFSKLAMKSRHSEFYPVNLICNTVMLPSVSM
;
A
#
# COMPACT_ATOMS: atom_id res chain seq x y z
N MET A 1 28.15 6.97 3.18
CA MET A 1 29.00 5.78 3.46
C MET A 1 29.97 6.00 4.63
N VAL A 2 30.45 7.23 4.89
CA VAL A 2 31.35 7.52 6.05
C VAL A 2 30.60 7.61 7.40
N THR A 3 29.29 7.86 7.40
CA THR A 3 28.47 7.96 8.62
C THR A 3 28.08 6.60 9.23
N PHE A 4 28.21 5.50 8.49
CA PHE A 4 27.77 4.17 8.92
C PHE A 4 28.72 3.50 9.94
N LEU A 5 30.01 3.87 9.94
CA LEU A 5 31.02 3.22 10.80
C LEU A 5 31.06 3.77 12.24
N TYR A 6 30.39 4.89 12.53
CA TYR A 6 30.39 5.46 13.88
C TYR A 6 29.29 4.87 14.79
N TRP A 7 28.32 4.14 14.21
CA TRP A 7 27.09 3.76 14.92
C TRP A 7 27.09 2.34 15.49
N GLU A 8 27.87 1.41 14.93
CA GLU A 8 28.01 0.06 15.51
C GLU A 8 28.75 0.07 16.87
N GLY A 9 29.50 1.12 17.20
CA GLY A 9 30.21 1.26 18.47
C GLY A 9 29.39 1.76 19.66
N LEU A 10 28.15 2.24 19.47
CA LEU A 10 27.35 2.88 20.52
C LEU A 10 26.24 1.99 21.12
N ALA A 11 26.09 0.77 20.60
CA ALA A 11 24.98 -0.13 20.96
C ALA A 11 25.15 -0.89 22.29
N VAL A 12 26.20 -0.64 23.09
CA VAL A 12 26.52 -1.50 24.25
C VAL A 12 26.25 -0.88 25.63
N GLU A 13 25.95 0.42 25.79
CA GLU A 13 25.67 0.97 27.13
C GLU A 13 24.53 2.00 27.13
N SER A 14 23.37 1.59 27.67
CA SER A 14 22.12 2.38 27.70
C SER A 14 22.18 3.65 28.55
N VAL A 15 23.15 3.77 29.45
CA VAL A 15 23.35 4.94 30.32
C VAL A 15 24.24 6.00 29.64
N SER A 16 25.26 5.60 28.87
CA SER A 16 26.17 6.55 28.18
C SER A 16 25.58 7.22 26.94
N PHE A 17 24.50 6.65 26.39
CA PHE A 17 23.87 7.14 25.16
C PHE A 17 23.17 8.50 25.34
N ASN A 18 22.48 8.73 26.47
CA ASN A 18 21.77 9.98 26.73
C ASN A 18 22.72 11.15 27.02
N GLU A 19 23.83 10.89 27.72
CA GLU A 19 24.85 11.91 27.99
C GLU A 19 25.62 12.29 26.73
N LYS A 20 25.91 11.31 25.85
CA LYS A 20 26.55 11.57 24.55
C LYS A 20 25.64 12.33 23.60
N LEU A 21 24.35 11.99 23.54
CA LEU A 21 23.37 12.69 22.71
C LEU A 21 23.13 14.14 23.16
N ALA A 22 23.22 14.44 24.45
CA ALA A 22 23.04 15.81 24.97
C ALA A 22 24.17 16.77 24.54
N GLN A 23 25.31 16.22 24.08
CA GLN A 23 26.45 16.96 23.55
C GLN A 23 26.46 17.06 22.02
N VAL A 24 25.48 16.45 21.33
CA VAL A 24 25.39 16.44 19.86
C VAL A 24 24.83 17.77 19.37
N ASP A 25 25.45 18.30 18.31
CA ASP A 25 24.98 19.51 17.62
C ASP A 25 23.51 19.34 17.18
N PRO A 26 22.61 20.28 17.51
CA PRO A 26 21.21 20.26 17.09
C PRO A 26 20.98 20.08 15.59
N MET A 27 21.91 20.51 14.73
CA MET A 27 21.82 20.28 13.28
C MET A 27 22.09 18.81 12.91
N LEU A 28 22.99 18.14 13.63
CA LEU A 28 23.23 16.71 13.45
C LEU A 28 22.00 15.89 13.87
N LEU A 29 21.26 16.33 14.90
CA LEU A 29 19.98 15.71 15.31
C LEU A 29 18.92 15.84 14.22
N VAL A 30 18.88 16.96 13.49
CA VAL A 30 17.98 17.15 12.34
C VAL A 30 18.32 16.17 11.22
N GLU A 31 19.60 16.02 10.87
CA GLU A 31 20.04 15.06 9.84
C GLU A 31 19.73 13.61 10.23
N VAL A 32 19.95 13.25 11.50
CA VAL A 32 19.62 11.93 12.04
C VAL A 32 18.11 11.68 11.98
N LEU A 33 17.26 12.66 12.31
CA LEU A 33 15.81 12.52 12.19
C LEU A 33 15.35 12.39 10.74
N SER A 34 15.88 13.22 9.84
CA SER A 34 15.59 13.11 8.40
C SER A 34 15.99 11.73 7.88
N PHE A 35 17.14 11.21 8.30
CA PHE A 35 17.58 9.87 7.93
C PHE A 35 16.68 8.78 8.54
N ILE A 36 16.27 8.89 9.81
CA ILE A 36 15.35 7.94 10.45
C ILE A 36 13.99 7.96 9.74
N LEU A 37 13.46 9.13 9.37
CA LEU A 37 12.20 9.24 8.62
C LEU A 37 12.30 8.62 7.22
N ILE A 38 13.42 8.84 6.52
CA ILE A 38 13.71 8.20 5.23
C ILE A 38 13.79 6.68 5.40
N MET A 39 14.49 6.20 6.43
CA MET A 39 14.57 4.77 6.74
C MET A 39 13.21 4.20 7.13
N GLN A 40 12.38 4.95 7.87
CA GLN A 40 11.02 4.56 8.22
C GLN A 40 10.14 4.39 6.99
N SER A 41 10.30 5.26 5.98
CA SER A 41 9.62 5.11 4.69
C SER A 41 10.11 3.91 3.88
N ALA A 42 11.30 3.38 4.17
CA ALA A 42 11.98 2.39 3.35
C ALA A 42 12.04 0.94 3.92
N CYS A 43 11.68 0.69 5.19
CA CYS A 43 11.69 -0.68 5.76
C CYS A 43 10.46 -0.98 6.63
N ARG A 44 10.08 -2.27 6.72
CA ARG A 44 8.79 -2.73 7.29
C ARG A 44 8.82 -3.26 8.73
N SER A 45 9.90 -3.11 9.52
CA SER A 45 9.96 -3.70 10.89
C SER A 45 10.69 -2.82 11.90
N TYR A 46 9.98 -2.22 12.87
CA TYR A 46 10.55 -1.13 13.69
C TYR A 46 10.12 -1.03 15.16
N SER A 47 10.57 -1.95 16.03
CA SER A 47 10.55 -1.69 17.48
C SER A 47 11.75 -0.85 17.96
N LYS A 48 12.94 -1.05 17.37
CA LYS A 48 14.19 -0.37 17.81
C LYS A 48 14.33 1.06 17.29
N LEU A 49 13.93 1.34 16.04
CA LEU A 49 14.00 2.69 15.47
C LEU A 49 12.94 3.64 16.01
N GLN A 50 11.77 3.12 16.39
CA GLN A 50 10.75 3.90 17.09
C GLN A 50 11.27 4.42 18.44
N MET A 51 11.99 3.58 19.19
CA MET A 51 12.61 3.98 20.46
C MET A 51 13.66 5.09 20.27
N VAL A 52 14.44 5.05 19.18
CA VAL A 52 15.43 6.09 18.86
C VAL A 52 14.71 7.39 18.48
N LEU A 53 13.68 7.32 17.64
CA LEU A 53 12.86 8.45 17.24
C LEU A 53 12.21 9.14 18.45
N ASP A 54 11.62 8.37 19.37
CA ASP A 54 10.97 8.89 20.57
C ASP A 54 11.95 9.61 21.50
N ARG A 55 13.17 9.08 21.65
CA ARG A 55 14.22 9.71 22.46
C ARG A 55 14.73 11.01 21.83
N VAL A 56 15.00 11.02 20.53
CA VAL A 56 15.48 12.23 19.82
C VAL A 56 14.42 13.33 19.86
N LEU A 57 13.14 12.98 19.71
CA LEU A 57 12.03 13.94 19.84
C LEU A 57 11.90 14.51 21.24
N SER A 58 11.99 13.67 22.28
CA SER A 58 11.95 14.14 23.68
C SER A 58 13.06 15.15 23.98
N MET A 59 14.24 14.97 23.39
CA MET A 59 15.36 15.90 23.53
C MET A 59 15.11 17.21 22.79
N MET A 60 14.63 17.16 21.55
CA MET A 60 14.38 18.36 20.77
C MET A 60 13.28 19.26 21.36
N VAL A 61 12.25 18.67 21.97
CA VAL A 61 11.19 19.41 22.69
C VAL A 61 11.73 20.11 23.94
N SER A 62 12.84 19.63 24.50
CA SER A 62 13.48 20.21 25.68
C SER A 62 14.40 21.40 25.37
N ILE A 63 14.61 21.73 24.08
CA ILE A 63 15.49 22.83 23.66
C ILE A 63 14.74 24.17 23.80
N PRO A 64 15.24 25.15 24.59
CA PRO A 64 14.46 26.34 24.95
C PRO A 64 14.04 27.25 23.79
N ARG A 65 14.68 27.16 22.62
CA ARG A 65 14.34 27.92 21.40
C ARG A 65 14.81 27.17 20.14
N PRO A 66 14.02 26.25 19.56
CA PRO A 66 14.42 25.57 18.33
C PRO A 66 14.54 26.56 17.17
N ASN A 67 15.57 26.38 16.34
CA ASN A 67 15.77 27.21 15.15
C ASN A 67 14.66 26.92 14.10
N LYS A 68 14.68 27.62 12.96
CA LYS A 68 13.62 27.50 11.93
C LYS A 68 13.57 26.08 11.34
N ASP A 69 14.72 25.46 11.10
CA ASP A 69 14.84 24.15 10.47
C ASP A 69 14.40 23.03 11.43
N MET A 70 14.81 23.12 12.71
CA MET A 70 14.32 22.26 13.77
C MET A 70 12.81 22.38 13.97
N ARG A 71 12.24 23.58 13.86
CA ARG A 71 10.78 23.77 13.90
C ARG A 71 10.09 23.14 12.71
N ALA A 72 10.69 23.21 11.51
CA ALA A 72 10.15 22.53 10.33
C ALA A 72 10.18 21.01 10.47
N VAL A 73 11.28 20.46 11.00
CA VAL A 73 11.44 19.02 11.28
C VAL A 73 10.51 18.58 12.39
N LEU A 74 10.42 19.30 13.51
CA LEU A 74 9.46 19.02 14.57
C LEU A 74 8.02 19.10 14.07
N LYS A 75 7.70 20.04 13.17
CA LYS A 75 6.37 20.11 12.56
C LYS A 75 6.12 18.91 11.64
N ALA A 76 7.08 18.51 10.82
CA ALA A 76 6.98 17.33 9.96
C ALA A 76 6.84 16.04 10.77
N VAL A 77 7.60 15.90 11.86
CA VAL A 77 7.58 14.74 12.75
C VAL A 77 6.33 14.74 13.63
N CYS A 78 5.88 15.89 14.15
CA CYS A 78 4.64 15.97 14.92
C CYS A 78 3.41 15.78 14.05
N CYS A 79 3.43 16.16 12.77
CA CYS A 79 2.38 15.79 11.83
C CYS A 79 2.29 14.27 11.67
N THR A 80 3.43 13.57 11.60
CA THR A 80 3.47 12.09 11.58
C THR A 80 3.19 11.46 12.95
N LYS A 81 3.46 12.15 14.08
CA LYS A 81 3.20 11.64 15.43
C LYS A 81 1.79 11.90 15.94
N HIS A 82 1.14 13.01 15.57
CA HIS A 82 -0.28 13.22 15.87
C HIS A 82 -1.17 12.19 15.16
N GLU A 83 -0.64 11.56 14.11
CA GLU A 83 -1.23 10.38 13.43
C GLU A 83 -0.94 9.07 14.19
N LEU A 84 0.02 9.03 15.13
CA LEU A 84 0.40 7.86 15.94
C LEU A 84 0.02 7.96 17.43
N SER A 85 -0.40 9.13 17.93
CA SER A 85 -0.77 9.33 19.34
C SER A 85 -2.24 9.70 19.49
N PHE A 86 -3.13 8.71 19.30
CA PHE A 86 -4.46 8.70 19.90
C PHE A 86 -4.67 7.44 20.77
N VAL A 87 -3.64 7.05 21.51
CA VAL A 87 -3.75 6.08 22.61
C VAL A 87 -2.95 6.62 23.80
N GLY A 88 -3.66 6.98 24.88
CA GLY A 88 -3.05 7.32 26.17
C GLY A 88 -3.37 8.73 26.65
N GLY A 89 -4.41 8.85 27.48
CA GLY A 89 -4.82 10.12 28.06
C GLY A 89 -3.79 10.72 29.02
N LYS A 90 -3.50 12.01 28.83
CA LYS A 90 -3.32 13.01 29.89
C LYS A 90 -3.45 14.41 29.28
N ARG A 91 -4.44 15.16 29.77
CA ARG A 91 -4.69 16.55 29.38
C ARG A 91 -3.55 17.43 29.90
N HIS A 92 -2.80 18.06 29.00
CA HIS A 92 -2.09 19.30 29.31
C HIS A 92 -2.50 20.39 28.31
N ASN A 93 -2.71 21.58 28.86
CA ASN A 93 -3.40 22.73 28.27
C ASN A 93 -2.86 23.13 26.88
N LEU A 94 -3.78 23.18 25.91
CA LEU A 94 -3.54 23.48 24.50
C LEU A 94 -4.20 24.81 24.10
N ALA A 95 -3.93 25.88 24.86
CA ALA A 95 -4.55 27.19 24.67
C ALA A 95 -3.65 28.23 23.95
N ALA A 96 -2.49 27.83 23.42
CA ALA A 96 -1.49 28.78 22.89
C ALA A 96 -1.18 28.64 21.39
N LEU A 97 -2.02 27.95 20.61
CA LEU A 97 -1.78 27.70 19.18
C LEU A 97 -2.95 28.07 18.26
N GLU A 98 -3.81 29.01 18.68
CA GLU A 98 -5.02 29.40 17.92
C GLU A 98 -4.82 30.49 16.86
N SER A 99 -3.62 31.02 16.65
CA SER A 99 -3.39 32.03 15.61
C SER A 99 -2.53 31.51 14.46
N GLY A 100 -3.18 30.93 13.45
CA GLY A 100 -2.62 30.84 12.09
C GLY A 100 -2.10 29.48 11.62
N THR A 101 -2.67 28.36 12.08
CA THR A 101 -2.35 27.05 11.50
C THR A 101 -3.23 26.77 10.29
N THR A 102 -2.63 26.83 9.09
CA THR A 102 -3.10 26.10 7.91
C THR A 102 -3.33 24.65 8.36
N TYR A 103 -4.60 24.27 8.50
CA TYR A 103 -5.04 22.94 8.89
C TYR A 103 -4.30 21.92 8.01
N CYS A 104 -3.58 20.99 8.64
CA CYS A 104 -3.10 19.80 7.96
C CYS A 104 -4.35 19.13 7.39
N LYS A 105 -4.51 19.18 6.07
CA LYS A 105 -5.54 18.44 5.33
C LYS A 105 -5.37 16.98 5.74
N SER A 106 -6.24 16.53 6.63
CA SER A 106 -6.14 15.31 7.42
C SER A 106 -6.16 14.07 6.53
N ILE A 107 -5.78 12.92 7.09
CA ILE A 107 -6.02 11.56 6.57
C ILE A 107 -7.41 11.42 5.89
N GLU A 108 -8.43 12.09 6.44
CA GLU A 108 -9.79 12.12 5.87
C GLU A 108 -9.80 12.74 4.46
N THR A 109 -9.00 13.77 4.20
CA THR A 109 -8.91 14.40 2.87
C THR A 109 -8.26 13.47 1.84
N CYS A 110 -7.20 12.73 2.21
CA CYS A 110 -6.58 11.74 1.31
C CYS A 110 -7.52 10.55 1.04
N LEU A 111 -8.21 10.05 2.07
CA LEU A 111 -9.14 8.92 1.96
C LEU A 111 -10.42 9.29 1.20
N LEU A 112 -10.94 10.50 1.39
CA LEU A 112 -12.06 11.05 0.63
C LEU A 112 -11.72 11.31 -0.84
N GLN A 113 -10.47 11.66 -1.16
CA GLN A 113 -10.10 12.10 -2.51
C GLN A 113 -9.81 10.97 -3.49
N SER A 114 -9.40 9.78 -3.04
CA SER A 114 -8.84 8.79 -3.96
C SER A 114 -9.57 7.44 -4.00
N LEU A 115 -10.32 7.03 -2.97
CA LEU A 115 -10.10 5.63 -2.62
C LEU A 115 -11.25 4.82 -1.99
N ASP A 116 -11.91 5.39 -1.01
CA ASP A 116 -13.13 4.83 -0.40
C ASP A 116 -14.28 4.65 -1.42
N PRO A 117 -14.56 5.62 -2.32
CA PRO A 117 -15.71 5.50 -3.19
C PRO A 117 -15.52 4.46 -4.30
N ALA A 118 -14.30 4.07 -4.66
CA ALA A 118 -14.09 3.05 -5.69
C ALA A 118 -14.53 1.66 -5.22
N VAL A 119 -14.27 1.30 -3.96
CA VAL A 119 -14.72 0.02 -3.39
C VAL A 119 -16.20 0.11 -3.00
N ASP A 120 -16.65 1.23 -2.42
CA ASP A 120 -18.05 1.45 -2.06
C ASP A 120 -18.99 1.49 -3.28
N LYS A 121 -18.59 2.16 -4.37
CA LYS A 121 -19.29 2.15 -5.67
C LYS A 121 -19.03 0.88 -6.48
N GLN A 122 -18.38 -0.11 -5.85
CA GLN A 122 -18.13 -1.43 -6.40
C GLN A 122 -17.31 -1.41 -7.69
N ILE A 123 -16.55 -0.36 -7.98
CA ILE A 123 -15.67 -0.25 -9.15
C ILE A 123 -14.56 -1.30 -9.05
N LYS A 124 -14.00 -1.49 -7.85
CA LYS A 124 -12.96 -2.46 -7.52
C LYS A 124 -13.45 -3.47 -6.47
N PRO A 125 -13.02 -4.75 -6.54
CA PRO A 125 -13.36 -5.72 -5.51
C PRO A 125 -12.62 -5.43 -4.21
N CYS A 126 -11.32 -5.15 -4.30
CA CYS A 126 -10.52 -4.75 -3.16
C CYS A 126 -9.65 -3.55 -3.49
N TYR A 127 -9.21 -2.89 -2.43
CA TYR A 127 -8.16 -1.90 -2.45
C TYR A 127 -7.01 -2.35 -1.55
N LEU A 128 -5.78 -2.19 -2.02
CA LEU A 128 -4.55 -2.44 -1.28
C LEU A 128 -4.19 -1.20 -0.46
N TRP A 129 -4.20 -1.31 0.87
CA TRP A 129 -3.87 -0.20 1.75
C TRP A 129 -2.36 -0.02 1.91
N ASP A 130 -1.85 1.04 1.29
CA ASP A 130 -0.43 1.38 1.25
C ASP A 130 -0.12 2.83 1.70
N LEU A 131 -1.15 3.61 2.06
CA LEU A 131 -1.00 5.04 2.35
C LEU A 131 -0.28 5.34 3.67
N PHE A 132 -0.45 4.50 4.70
CA PHE A 132 0.16 4.69 6.01
C PHE A 132 0.26 3.40 6.81
N THR A 133 1.13 3.41 7.82
CA THR A 133 1.34 2.31 8.77
C THR A 133 0.18 2.24 9.76
N ALA A 134 -1.01 1.90 9.28
CA ALA A 134 -2.12 1.54 10.14
C ALA A 134 -2.25 0.03 10.25
N ASP A 135 -2.55 -0.44 11.45
CA ASP A 135 -2.99 -1.81 11.61
C ASP A 135 -4.45 -2.00 11.13
N ILE A 136 -4.86 -3.26 11.00
CA ILE A 136 -6.21 -3.60 10.54
C ILE A 136 -7.31 -3.03 11.44
N SER A 137 -7.07 -2.95 12.75
CA SER A 137 -8.05 -2.47 13.72
C SER A 137 -8.25 -0.95 13.60
N GLU A 138 -7.17 -0.19 13.38
CA GLU A 138 -7.20 1.25 13.10
C GLU A 138 -7.95 1.55 11.80
N ILE A 139 -7.64 0.81 10.73
CA ILE A 139 -8.32 0.94 9.43
C ILE A 139 -9.81 0.72 9.60
N ARG A 140 -10.22 -0.31 10.35
CA ARG A 140 -11.64 -0.58 10.61
C ARG A 140 -12.34 0.50 11.42
N VAL A 141 -11.70 1.03 12.45
CA VAL A 141 -12.27 2.15 13.21
C VAL A 141 -12.50 3.33 12.27
N HIS A 142 -11.58 3.56 11.34
CA HIS A 142 -11.72 4.59 10.33
C HIS A 142 -12.88 4.31 9.36
N LEU A 143 -12.96 3.10 8.77
CA LEU A 143 -14.07 2.71 7.88
C LEU A 143 -15.44 2.84 8.56
N LYS A 144 -15.55 2.49 9.84
CA LYS A 144 -16.77 2.69 10.63
C LYS A 144 -17.14 4.16 10.79
N LYS A 145 -16.15 5.04 11.01
CA LYS A 145 -16.37 6.48 11.09
C LYS A 145 -16.84 7.04 9.75
N LEU A 146 -16.19 6.66 8.64
CA LEU A 146 -16.60 7.07 7.29
C LEU A 146 -18.06 6.67 7.00
N HIS A 147 -18.43 5.43 7.35
CA HIS A 147 -19.81 4.97 7.22
C HIS A 147 -20.79 5.75 8.11
N ALA A 148 -20.44 5.98 9.38
CA ALA A 148 -21.28 6.74 10.30
C ALA A 148 -21.48 8.21 9.89
N LEU A 149 -20.50 8.78 9.18
CA LEU A 149 -20.57 10.12 8.58
C LEU A 149 -21.34 10.13 7.24
N GLY A 150 -21.81 8.99 6.74
CA GLY A 150 -22.51 8.87 5.47
C GLY A 150 -21.61 9.06 4.24
N LEU A 151 -20.30 8.94 4.41
CA LEU A 151 -19.31 9.08 3.33
C LEU A 151 -19.22 7.82 2.48
N THR A 152 -19.56 6.66 3.07
CA THR A 152 -19.83 5.41 2.34
C THR A 152 -21.29 5.04 2.41
N LYS A 153 -21.82 4.49 1.32
CA LYS A 153 -23.15 3.87 1.32
C LYS A 153 -23.13 2.50 2.00
N SER A 154 -22.02 1.78 1.91
CA SER A 154 -21.87 0.40 2.36
C SER A 154 -20.91 0.29 3.55
N CYS A 155 -21.08 -0.77 4.35
CA CYS A 155 -20.14 -1.10 5.41
C CYS A 155 -18.94 -1.83 4.81
N LEU A 156 -17.86 -1.08 4.55
CA LEU A 156 -16.62 -1.68 4.08
C LEU A 156 -15.92 -2.45 5.19
N SER A 157 -15.21 -3.51 4.79
CA SER A 157 -14.43 -4.36 5.68
C SER A 157 -12.96 -4.33 5.31
N ALA A 158 -12.09 -4.62 6.29
CA ALA A 158 -10.66 -4.77 6.07
C ALA A 158 -10.21 -6.19 6.43
N PHE A 159 -9.20 -6.70 5.73
CA PHE A 159 -8.53 -7.98 6.01
C PHE A 159 -7.05 -7.86 5.65
N SER A 160 -6.19 -8.73 6.19
CA SER A 160 -4.76 -8.71 5.86
C SER A 160 -4.29 -10.04 5.28
N ILE A 161 -3.45 -9.98 4.24
CA ILE A 161 -2.70 -11.11 3.70
C ILE A 161 -1.22 -10.84 3.92
N ASN A 162 -0.54 -11.64 4.75
CA ASN A 162 0.90 -11.49 5.03
C ASN A 162 1.29 -10.03 5.35
N ASP A 163 0.60 -9.45 6.34
CA ASP A 163 0.76 -8.06 6.82
C ASP A 163 0.42 -6.95 5.81
N THR A 164 -0.10 -7.33 4.64
CA THR A 164 -0.61 -6.40 3.64
C THR A 164 -2.11 -6.27 3.80
N VAL A 165 -2.61 -5.05 4.08
CA VAL A 165 -4.03 -4.83 4.37
C VAL A 165 -4.80 -4.52 3.09
N PHE A 166 -5.99 -5.10 2.98
CA PHE A 166 -6.95 -4.85 1.92
C PHE A 166 -8.25 -4.33 2.51
N VAL A 167 -8.87 -3.37 1.81
CA VAL A 167 -10.24 -2.91 2.06
C VAL A 167 -11.16 -3.47 0.98
N THR A 168 -12.34 -3.95 1.36
CA THR A 168 -13.27 -4.62 0.46
C THR A 168 -14.73 -4.38 0.83
N HIS A 169 -15.60 -4.51 -0.16
CA HIS A 169 -17.02 -4.74 0.06
C HIS A 169 -17.30 -6.24 -0.06
N TYR A 170 -17.66 -6.91 1.05
CA TYR A 170 -17.79 -8.37 1.11
C TYR A 170 -18.70 -8.97 0.02
N THR A 171 -19.95 -8.51 -0.07
CA THR A 171 -20.91 -8.99 -1.08
C THR A 171 -20.37 -8.81 -2.50
N TYR A 172 -19.70 -7.69 -2.77
CA TYR A 172 -19.16 -7.41 -4.09
C TYR A 172 -17.97 -8.32 -4.42
N LEU A 173 -17.06 -8.56 -3.48
CA LEU A 173 -15.97 -9.54 -3.65
C LEU A 173 -16.51 -10.96 -3.90
N LYS A 174 -17.56 -11.37 -3.19
CA LYS A 174 -18.23 -12.65 -3.41
C LYS A 174 -18.84 -12.77 -4.82
N ASN A 175 -19.48 -11.71 -5.30
CA ASN A 175 -20.05 -11.65 -6.64
C ASN A 175 -18.97 -11.63 -7.72
N TYR A 176 -17.86 -10.91 -7.46
CA TYR A 176 -16.69 -10.88 -8.33
C TYR A 176 -16.12 -12.29 -8.51
N LEU A 177 -15.93 -13.04 -7.42
CA LEU A 177 -15.45 -14.42 -7.48
C LEU A 177 -16.42 -15.34 -8.24
N SER A 178 -17.72 -15.23 -7.98
CA SER A 178 -18.75 -16.06 -8.66
C SER A 178 -18.86 -15.77 -10.17
N SER A 179 -18.59 -14.54 -10.58
CA SER A 179 -18.60 -14.11 -11.98
C SER A 179 -17.25 -14.25 -12.67
N PHE A 180 -16.19 -14.61 -11.94
CA PHE A 180 -14.87 -14.78 -12.49
C PHE A 180 -14.86 -15.90 -13.53
N ARG A 181 -14.18 -15.63 -14.64
CA ARG A 181 -13.96 -16.57 -15.75
C ARG A 181 -12.51 -16.40 -16.17
N GLU A 182 -11.80 -17.50 -16.35
CA GLU A 182 -10.38 -17.46 -16.69
C GLU A 182 -10.12 -16.82 -18.07
N GLU A 183 -11.11 -16.84 -18.96
CA GLU A 183 -11.03 -16.20 -20.28
C GLU A 183 -10.94 -14.67 -20.18
N ASN A 184 -11.33 -14.08 -19.05
CA ASN A 184 -11.35 -12.62 -18.85
C ASN A 184 -10.01 -12.03 -18.38
N VAL A 185 -8.97 -12.84 -18.19
CA VAL A 185 -7.70 -12.38 -17.59
C VAL A 185 -6.51 -12.98 -18.32
N ASN A 186 -5.44 -12.23 -18.53
CA ASN A 186 -4.21 -12.74 -19.12
C ASN A 186 -3.26 -13.10 -17.99
N VAL A 187 -2.59 -14.25 -18.11
CA VAL A 187 -1.62 -14.70 -17.10
C VAL A 187 -0.26 -14.76 -17.75
N ILE A 188 0.70 -14.03 -17.19
CA ILE A 188 2.07 -13.94 -17.69
C ILE A 188 2.98 -14.71 -16.75
N ASP A 189 3.62 -15.74 -17.30
CA ASP A 189 4.65 -16.49 -16.61
C ASP A 189 5.96 -15.70 -16.61
N VAL A 190 6.37 -15.29 -15.41
CA VAL A 190 7.62 -14.58 -15.11
C VAL A 190 8.60 -15.45 -14.31
N SER A 191 8.38 -16.77 -14.28
CA SER A 191 9.24 -17.73 -13.60
C SER A 191 10.69 -17.62 -14.08
N LYS A 192 11.65 -17.79 -13.17
CA LYS A 192 13.08 -17.80 -13.46
C LYS A 192 13.48 -18.82 -14.55
N SER A 193 12.76 -19.94 -14.63
CA SER A 193 12.98 -20.97 -15.65
C SER A 193 12.72 -20.47 -17.08
N LYS A 194 12.06 -19.31 -17.25
CA LYS A 194 11.82 -18.67 -18.54
C LYS A 194 12.94 -17.67 -18.85
N ALA A 195 13.45 -17.74 -20.09
CA ALA A 195 14.41 -16.76 -20.60
C ALA A 195 13.80 -15.36 -20.79
N SER A 196 12.47 -15.27 -20.95
CA SER A 196 11.72 -14.01 -21.04
C SER A 196 10.29 -14.20 -20.55
N PRO A 197 9.59 -13.14 -20.11
CA PRO A 197 8.18 -13.21 -19.77
C PRO A 197 7.37 -13.76 -20.94
N ALA A 198 6.38 -14.61 -20.65
CA ALA A 198 5.59 -15.27 -21.66
C ALA A 198 4.13 -15.38 -21.22
N LEU A 199 3.19 -15.21 -22.17
CA LEU A 199 1.78 -15.44 -21.92
C LEU A 199 1.50 -16.94 -21.77
N ILE A 200 0.72 -17.31 -20.75
CA ILE A 200 0.20 -18.68 -20.60
C ILE A 200 -1.01 -18.84 -21.51
N VAL A 201 -0.80 -19.51 -22.66
CA VAL A 201 -1.84 -19.70 -23.69
C VAL A 201 -2.69 -20.95 -23.41
N SER A 202 -2.09 -22.00 -22.84
CA SER A 202 -2.81 -23.24 -22.55
C SER A 202 -3.85 -23.03 -21.45
N LYS A 203 -5.11 -23.38 -21.73
CA LYS A 203 -6.22 -23.30 -20.77
C LYS A 203 -5.90 -24.07 -19.48
N ASP A 204 -5.35 -25.27 -19.61
CA ASP A 204 -5.02 -26.11 -18.44
C ASP A 204 -3.86 -25.54 -17.62
N GLU A 205 -2.87 -24.90 -18.26
CA GLU A 205 -1.77 -24.22 -17.55
C GLU A 205 -2.26 -22.97 -16.83
N LYS A 206 -3.12 -22.20 -17.50
CA LYS A 206 -3.72 -20.98 -16.96
C LYS A 206 -4.61 -21.30 -15.77
N TRP A 207 -5.44 -22.34 -15.85
CA TRP A 207 -6.24 -22.78 -14.73
C TRP A 207 -5.37 -23.29 -13.57
N ARG A 208 -4.27 -24.01 -13.85
CA ARG A 208 -3.30 -24.41 -12.80
C ARG A 208 -2.70 -23.22 -12.05
N ALA A 209 -2.50 -22.08 -12.73
CA ALA A 209 -2.04 -20.85 -12.11
C ALA A 209 -3.14 -20.15 -11.27
N LEU A 210 -4.40 -20.20 -11.74
CA LEU A 210 -5.53 -19.46 -11.15
C LEU A 210 -6.31 -20.24 -10.08
N ALA A 211 -6.39 -21.57 -10.18
CA ALA A 211 -7.17 -22.41 -9.26
C ALA A 211 -6.77 -22.21 -7.79
N PRO A 212 -5.46 -22.18 -7.43
CA PRO A 212 -5.08 -21.92 -6.04
C PRO A 212 -5.50 -20.53 -5.56
N VAL A 213 -5.55 -19.53 -6.44
CA VAL A 213 -6.02 -18.18 -6.11
C VAL A 213 -7.53 -18.19 -5.84
N VAL A 214 -8.31 -18.80 -6.73
CA VAL A 214 -9.78 -18.93 -6.59
C VAL A 214 -10.11 -19.67 -5.30
N GLU A 215 -9.51 -20.84 -5.07
CA GLU A 215 -9.73 -21.65 -3.86
C GLU A 215 -9.34 -20.89 -2.58
N THR A 216 -8.25 -20.12 -2.62
CA THR A 216 -7.79 -19.29 -1.51
C THR A 216 -8.81 -18.20 -1.17
N VAL A 217 -9.35 -17.50 -2.18
CA VAL A 217 -10.36 -16.46 -1.96
C VAL A 217 -11.70 -17.07 -1.55
N GLU A 218 -12.08 -18.23 -2.08
CA GLU A 218 -13.28 -18.96 -1.63
C GLU A 218 -13.17 -19.37 -0.15
N ALA A 219 -12.02 -19.93 0.25
CA ALA A 219 -11.76 -20.32 1.62
C ALA A 219 -11.77 -19.10 2.55
N PHE A 220 -11.21 -17.98 2.11
CA PHE A 220 -11.32 -16.70 2.80
C PHE A 220 -12.79 -16.30 2.99
N LEU A 221 -13.57 -16.21 1.92
CA LEU A 221 -14.98 -15.78 1.98
C LEU A 221 -15.87 -16.70 2.83
N LYS A 222 -15.58 -18.00 2.90
CA LYS A 222 -16.31 -18.94 3.78
C LYS A 222 -16.10 -18.66 5.26
N ASN A 223 -14.90 -18.20 5.64
CA ASN A 223 -14.54 -17.89 7.02
C ASN A 223 -14.63 -16.40 7.33
N PHE A 224 -14.85 -15.57 6.32
CA PHE A 224 -14.94 -14.13 6.46
C PHE A 224 -16.31 -13.76 7.01
N HIS A 225 -16.31 -13.38 8.28
CA HIS A 225 -17.46 -12.74 8.90
C HIS A 225 -17.21 -11.23 8.91
N GLU A 226 -18.17 -10.48 8.37
CA GLU A 226 -18.25 -9.04 8.59
C GLU A 226 -18.04 -8.81 10.10
N HIS A 227 -16.97 -8.11 10.46
CA HIS A 227 -16.56 -7.75 11.82
C HIS A 227 -15.47 -8.56 12.55
N ILE A 228 -14.83 -9.59 11.98
CA ILE A 228 -13.67 -10.25 12.64
C ILE A 228 -12.35 -9.82 12.00
N ASP A 229 -11.39 -9.40 12.83
CA ASP A 229 -10.00 -9.15 12.42
C ASP A 229 -9.36 -10.52 12.16
N VAL A 230 -9.51 -11.02 10.94
CA VAL A 230 -8.91 -12.30 10.55
C VAL A 230 -7.64 -12.01 9.76
N PRO A 231 -6.45 -12.08 10.39
CA PRO A 231 -5.22 -12.18 9.63
C PRO A 231 -5.29 -13.45 8.79
N PHE A 232 -5.44 -13.28 7.48
CA PHE A 232 -5.54 -14.39 6.55
C PHE A 232 -4.13 -14.82 6.16
N LYS A 233 -3.62 -15.83 6.88
CA LYS A 233 -2.30 -16.38 6.60
C LYS A 233 -2.34 -17.23 5.35
N VAL A 234 -1.83 -16.66 4.28
CA VAL A 234 -1.70 -17.33 2.99
C VAL A 234 -0.31 -17.96 2.92
N LYS A 235 -0.26 -19.28 2.78
CA LYS A 235 0.99 -20.00 2.56
C LYS A 235 1.46 -19.69 1.13
N SER A 236 2.54 -18.92 1.00
CA SER A 236 3.16 -18.58 -0.31
C SER A 236 3.64 -19.81 -1.08
N SER A 237 3.83 -20.95 -0.41
CA SER A 237 4.12 -22.23 -1.04
C SER A 237 2.94 -22.84 -1.80
N LEU A 238 1.71 -22.41 -1.53
CA LEU A 238 0.49 -22.95 -2.12
C LEU A 238 -0.10 -22.03 -3.19
N VAL A 239 0.07 -20.72 -3.04
CA VAL A 239 -0.48 -19.74 -3.96
C VAL A 239 0.52 -18.64 -4.24
N ASN A 240 0.60 -18.25 -5.51
CA ASN A 240 1.39 -17.14 -5.95
C ASN A 240 0.78 -15.82 -5.44
N LEU A 241 1.48 -15.11 -4.56
CA LEU A 241 0.96 -13.89 -3.92
C LEU A 241 0.72 -12.77 -4.94
N THR A 242 1.56 -12.65 -5.97
CA THR A 242 1.38 -11.64 -7.01
C THR A 242 0.14 -11.90 -7.85
N THR A 243 -0.12 -13.16 -8.20
CA THR A 243 -1.35 -13.55 -8.90
C THR A 243 -2.59 -13.30 -8.02
N LEU A 244 -2.51 -13.62 -6.73
CA LEU A 244 -3.56 -13.37 -5.76
C LEU A 244 -3.86 -11.86 -5.61
N PHE A 245 -2.83 -11.03 -5.49
CA PHE A 245 -3.00 -9.59 -5.35
C PHE A 245 -3.57 -8.96 -6.61
N GLY A 246 -3.06 -9.31 -7.79
CA GLY A 246 -3.62 -8.84 -9.05
C GLY A 246 -5.08 -9.24 -9.22
N PHE A 247 -5.45 -10.46 -8.79
CA PHE A 247 -6.84 -10.92 -8.79
C PHE A 247 -7.73 -10.07 -7.87
N LEU A 248 -7.31 -9.85 -6.61
CA LEU A 248 -8.07 -9.04 -5.64
C LEU A 248 -8.19 -7.57 -6.07
N LEU A 249 -7.19 -7.06 -6.79
CA LEU A 249 -7.19 -5.72 -7.36
C LEU A 249 -7.92 -5.62 -8.71
N SER A 250 -8.40 -6.75 -9.24
CA SER A 250 -9.12 -6.86 -10.52
C SER A 250 -8.31 -6.38 -11.74
N TYR A 251 -7.01 -6.68 -11.76
CA TYR A 251 -6.17 -6.41 -12.92
C TYR A 251 -6.51 -7.32 -14.11
N PRO A 252 -6.50 -6.79 -15.34
CA PRO A 252 -6.74 -7.60 -16.54
C PRO A 252 -5.58 -8.53 -16.86
N VAL A 253 -4.40 -8.24 -16.30
CA VAL A 253 -3.18 -9.02 -16.51
C VAL A 253 -2.59 -9.38 -15.15
N LEU A 254 -2.28 -10.66 -14.96
CA LEU A 254 -1.74 -11.21 -13.72
C LEU A 254 -0.35 -11.78 -13.99
N TYR A 255 0.62 -11.39 -13.17
CA TYR A 255 1.89 -12.10 -13.13
C TYR A 255 1.75 -13.38 -12.34
N TRP A 256 2.41 -14.41 -12.83
CA TRP A 256 2.52 -15.70 -12.18
C TRP A 256 3.97 -16.20 -12.28
N TYR A 257 4.40 -16.87 -11.24
CA TYR A 257 5.64 -17.63 -11.22
C TYR A 257 5.40 -18.92 -10.46
N THR A 258 6.17 -19.95 -10.78
CA THR A 258 6.11 -21.23 -10.05
C THR A 258 6.41 -20.99 -8.58
N PRO A 259 5.49 -21.28 -7.64
CA PRO A 259 5.77 -21.16 -6.22
C PRO A 259 6.94 -22.09 -5.85
N GLN A 260 8.08 -21.52 -5.46
CA GLN A 260 9.25 -22.26 -4.97
C GLN A 260 9.77 -21.67 -3.65
N THR A 261 10.67 -22.40 -3.01
CA THR A 261 11.23 -22.18 -1.66
C THR A 261 11.75 -20.75 -1.39
N PRO A 262 11.89 -20.34 -0.11
CA PRO A 262 11.92 -18.95 0.37
C PRO A 262 13.10 -18.08 -0.08
N ASP A 263 13.99 -18.58 -0.94
CA ASP A 263 15.23 -17.90 -1.25
C ASP A 263 15.06 -17.00 -2.48
N ILE A 264 15.39 -15.74 -2.22
CA ILE A 264 15.24 -14.54 -3.03
C ILE A 264 15.93 -14.75 -4.38
N GLU A 265 15.18 -15.11 -5.42
CA GLU A 265 15.71 -15.16 -6.78
C GLU A 265 14.89 -14.30 -7.73
N PHE A 266 15.61 -13.55 -8.56
CA PHE A 266 15.07 -12.54 -9.46
C PHE A 266 14.18 -13.17 -10.55
N LEU A 267 12.99 -12.60 -10.70
CA LEU A 267 12.06 -12.88 -11.80
C LEU A 267 12.70 -12.50 -13.13
N CYS A 268 12.21 -13.05 -14.24
CA CYS A 268 12.69 -12.68 -15.58
C CYS A 268 12.22 -11.27 -16.06
N LEU A 269 11.98 -10.35 -15.12
CA LEU A 269 11.53 -8.97 -15.35
C LEU A 269 12.66 -7.93 -15.19
N SER A 270 13.82 -8.30 -14.67
CA SER A 270 14.92 -7.34 -14.47
C SER A 270 15.37 -6.76 -15.81
N MET A 271 15.43 -5.42 -15.88
CA MET A 271 15.82 -4.66 -17.08
C MET A 271 14.98 -4.96 -18.33
N ILE A 272 13.77 -5.51 -18.16
CA ILE A 272 12.80 -5.68 -19.24
C ILE A 272 11.96 -4.41 -19.34
N PRO A 273 11.75 -3.82 -20.54
CA PRO A 273 10.80 -2.75 -20.72
C PRO A 273 9.37 -3.20 -20.36
N LEU A 274 8.68 -2.37 -19.59
CA LEU A 274 7.30 -2.61 -19.14
C LEU A 274 6.41 -1.48 -19.63
N LYS A 275 5.31 -1.81 -20.29
CA LYS A 275 4.19 -0.88 -20.52
C LYS A 275 3.37 -0.81 -19.23
N VAL A 276 3.41 0.35 -18.58
CA VAL A 276 2.62 0.67 -17.39
C VAL A 276 1.32 1.31 -17.83
N HIS A 277 0.22 0.64 -17.50
CA HIS A 277 -1.14 1.10 -17.74
C HIS A 277 -1.67 1.73 -16.45
N GLN A 278 -1.98 3.02 -16.53
CA GLN A 278 -2.56 3.78 -15.43
C GLN A 278 -3.98 4.17 -15.81
N VAL A 279 -4.94 3.80 -14.97
CA VAL A 279 -6.30 4.32 -15.07
C VAL A 279 -6.43 5.46 -14.08
N THR A 280 -6.71 6.66 -14.57
CA THR A 280 -6.94 7.84 -13.73
C THR A 280 -8.42 8.20 -13.69
N VAL A 281 -8.84 8.86 -12.62
CA VAL A 281 -10.16 9.47 -12.48
C VAL A 281 -10.02 10.98 -12.36
N ASP A 282 -10.89 11.71 -13.06
CA ASP A 282 -11.00 13.17 -12.90
C ASP A 282 -12.06 13.48 -11.84
N ASN A 283 -11.62 13.93 -10.66
CA ASN A 283 -12.49 14.33 -9.56
C ASN A 283 -12.63 15.86 -9.46
N ASN A 284 -12.76 16.56 -10.59
CA ASN A 284 -13.04 18.02 -10.70
C ASN A 284 -12.03 18.95 -9.97
N LYS A 285 -10.96 18.41 -9.40
CA LYS A 285 -10.00 19.10 -8.54
C LYS A 285 -8.60 18.50 -8.60
N ASN A 286 -8.49 17.18 -8.76
CA ASN A 286 -7.25 16.44 -8.89
C ASN A 286 -7.49 15.19 -9.76
N GLU A 287 -6.51 14.80 -10.56
CA GLU A 287 -6.43 13.46 -11.12
C GLU A 287 -5.95 12.49 -10.04
N CYS A 288 -6.70 11.42 -9.80
CA CYS A 288 -6.31 10.36 -8.88
C CYS A 288 -6.07 9.06 -9.67
N GLU A 289 -5.03 8.33 -9.32
CA GLU A 289 -4.78 7.01 -9.89
C GLU A 289 -5.78 6.00 -9.30
N LEU A 290 -6.57 5.39 -10.17
CA LEU A 290 -7.50 4.34 -9.82
C LEU A 290 -6.85 2.97 -9.97
N PHE A 291 -6.19 2.65 -11.09
CA PHE A 291 -5.46 1.40 -11.29
C PHE A 291 -4.06 1.68 -11.82
N SER A 292 -3.09 0.84 -11.44
CA SER A 292 -1.76 0.84 -12.04
C SER A 292 -1.24 -0.58 -12.12
N PHE A 293 -0.99 -1.06 -13.33
CA PHE A 293 -0.45 -2.39 -13.59
C PHE A 293 0.50 -2.31 -14.79
N SER A 294 1.37 -3.30 -14.91
CA SER A 294 2.36 -3.35 -15.99
C SER A 294 2.21 -4.62 -16.82
N VAL A 295 2.68 -4.54 -18.06
CA VAL A 295 2.85 -5.66 -18.98
C VAL A 295 4.24 -5.57 -19.60
N PRO A 296 5.00 -6.67 -19.72
CA PRO A 296 6.26 -6.66 -20.44
C PRO A 296 6.02 -6.29 -21.90
N GLU A 297 6.76 -5.30 -22.40
CA GLU A 297 6.56 -4.72 -23.73
C GLU A 297 6.59 -5.78 -24.84
N LYS A 298 7.43 -6.80 -24.67
CA LYS A 298 7.56 -7.92 -25.60
C LYS A 298 6.24 -8.66 -25.89
N ILE A 299 5.32 -8.69 -24.94
CA ILE A 299 4.04 -9.40 -25.04
C ILE A 299 2.84 -8.45 -24.93
N SER A 300 3.06 -7.14 -25.14
CA SER A 300 2.00 -6.17 -24.96
C SER A 300 0.89 -6.33 -25.99
N ASP A 301 1.26 -6.65 -27.22
CA ASP A 301 0.35 -6.67 -28.36
C ASP A 301 -0.67 -7.81 -28.18
N GLU A 302 -0.22 -8.94 -27.63
CA GLU A 302 -1.06 -10.08 -27.26
C GLU A 302 -2.03 -9.77 -26.12
N THR A 303 -1.75 -8.74 -25.31
CA THR A 303 -2.60 -8.34 -24.18
C THR A 303 -3.49 -7.14 -24.46
N GLU A 304 -3.22 -6.38 -25.52
CA GLU A 304 -3.83 -5.08 -25.77
C GLU A 304 -5.35 -5.16 -25.95
N LEU A 305 -5.83 -6.14 -26.73
CA LEU A 305 -7.27 -6.36 -26.93
C LEU A 305 -8.01 -6.61 -25.60
N MET A 306 -7.44 -7.44 -24.73
CA MET A 306 -8.04 -7.72 -23.43
C MET A 306 -8.04 -6.48 -22.53
N ILE A 307 -6.95 -5.72 -22.51
CA ILE A 307 -6.86 -4.49 -21.72
C ILE A 307 -7.91 -3.48 -22.19
N GLY A 308 -8.09 -3.35 -23.51
CA GLY A 308 -9.13 -2.51 -24.11
C GLY A 308 -10.55 -2.93 -23.73
N ASP A 309 -10.85 -4.23 -23.79
CA ASP A 309 -12.15 -4.79 -23.40
C ASP A 309 -12.42 -4.61 -21.90
N TRP A 310 -11.41 -4.87 -21.07
CA TRP A 310 -11.48 -4.65 -19.62
C TRP A 310 -11.73 -3.17 -19.30
N PHE A 311 -10.99 -2.26 -19.93
CA PHE A 311 -11.15 -0.83 -19.71
C PHE A 311 -12.53 -0.34 -20.17
N SER A 312 -13.02 -0.85 -21.30
CA SER A 312 -14.37 -0.52 -21.79
C SER A 312 -15.45 -0.94 -20.79
N LYS A 313 -15.35 -2.14 -20.23
CA LYS A 313 -16.24 -2.63 -19.16
C LYS A 313 -16.13 -1.77 -17.90
N LEU A 314 -14.91 -1.39 -17.50
CA LEU A 314 -14.65 -0.51 -16.36
C LEU A 314 -15.28 0.88 -16.57
N ALA A 315 -15.12 1.48 -17.75
CA ALA A 315 -15.68 2.77 -18.09
C ALA A 315 -17.22 2.75 -18.10
N MET A 316 -17.83 1.70 -18.66
CA MET A 316 -19.28 1.49 -18.58
C MET A 316 -19.74 1.38 -17.14
N LYS A 317 -19.06 0.58 -16.33
CA LYS A 317 -19.39 0.39 -14.92
C LYS A 317 -19.26 1.68 -14.12
N SER A 318 -18.22 2.48 -14.37
CA SER A 318 -18.04 3.78 -13.75
C SER A 318 -19.25 4.69 -14.00
N ARG A 319 -19.73 4.77 -15.25
CA ARG A 319 -20.93 5.54 -15.61
C ARG A 319 -22.19 5.04 -14.90
N HIS A 320 -22.41 3.73 -14.85
CA HIS A 320 -23.60 3.15 -14.19
C HIS A 320 -23.60 3.35 -12.67
N SER A 321 -22.42 3.36 -12.03
CA SER A 321 -22.30 3.58 -10.59
C SER A 321 -22.31 5.06 -10.18
N GLU A 322 -22.54 5.97 -11.14
CA GLU A 322 -22.39 7.42 -10.95
C GLU A 322 -21.03 7.76 -10.32
N PHE A 323 -19.99 7.09 -10.82
CA PHE A 323 -18.60 7.33 -10.44
C PHE A 323 -17.93 8.25 -11.48
N TYR A 324 -16.69 8.64 -11.19
CA TYR A 324 -15.96 9.60 -12.02
C TYR A 324 -15.60 9.02 -13.39
N PRO A 325 -15.57 9.84 -14.46
CA PRO A 325 -15.01 9.43 -15.73
C PRO A 325 -13.58 8.88 -15.54
N VAL A 326 -13.28 7.79 -16.24
CA VAL A 326 -11.98 7.13 -16.19
C VAL A 326 -11.23 7.34 -17.51
N ASN A 327 -9.92 7.53 -17.41
CA ASN A 327 -9.01 7.64 -18.54
C ASN A 327 -7.93 6.56 -18.44
N LEU A 328 -7.51 5.98 -19.56
CA LEU A 328 -6.42 5.01 -19.61
C LEU A 328 -5.20 5.66 -20.25
N ILE A 329 -4.08 5.66 -19.54
CA ILE A 329 -2.79 6.16 -20.00
C ILE A 329 -1.82 4.98 -20.02
N CYS A 330 -0.91 4.95 -20.99
CA CYS A 330 0.11 3.93 -21.12
C CYS A 330 1.48 4.57 -21.33
N ASN A 331 2.46 4.19 -20.51
CA ASN A 331 3.84 4.67 -20.60
C ASN A 331 4.80 3.48 -20.51
N THR A 332 5.90 3.52 -21.25
CA THR A 332 6.96 2.49 -21.13
C THR A 332 8.00 2.91 -20.09
N VAL A 333 8.32 2.01 -19.17
CA VAL A 333 9.38 2.19 -18.17
C VAL A 333 10.35 1.00 -18.20
N MET A 334 11.57 1.20 -17.72
CA MET A 334 12.56 0.13 -17.55
C MET A 334 13.16 0.26 -16.16
N LEU A 335 13.10 -0.82 -15.39
CA LEU A 335 13.53 -0.82 -13.99
C LEU A 335 14.60 -1.90 -13.76
N PRO A 336 15.62 -1.60 -12.92
CA PRO A 336 16.66 -2.59 -12.59
C PRO A 336 16.10 -3.82 -11.89
N SER A 337 15.04 -3.62 -11.11
CA SER A 337 14.29 -4.70 -10.45
C SER A 337 12.83 -4.29 -10.33
N VAL A 338 11.94 -5.28 -10.45
CA VAL A 338 10.51 -5.12 -10.19
C VAL A 338 10.24 -5.77 -8.84
N SER A 339 9.88 -4.97 -7.83
CA SER A 339 9.28 -5.48 -6.60
C SER A 339 7.84 -5.84 -6.89
N MET A 340 7.43 -7.07 -6.58
CA MET A 340 6.06 -7.56 -6.76
C MET A 340 5.29 -7.67 -5.45
#